data_AF-A0A6H0KW44-F1
#
_entry.id   AF-A0A6H0KW44-F1
#
_cell.length_a   1.000
_cell.length_b   1.000
_cell.length_c   1.000
_cell.angle_alpha   90.00
_cell.angle_beta   90.00
_cell.angle_gamma   90.00
#
_symmetry.space_group_name_H-M   'P 1'
#
loop_
_entity.id
_entity.type
_entity.pdbx_description
1 polymer ?
#
loop_
_entity_poly.entity_id
_entity_poly.type
_entity_poly.pdbx_seq_one_letter_code
_entity_poly.pdbx_strand_id
1 'polypeptide(L)'
;MRIPLKQESGNLAIQLDSMVIKLIDFHIQPCPWNDRSPQILLKMKIKSQSNEYETALSYYEINNSQIQNNFPLAIGKYLFNLDIRKDSVDLLISRLRIGDTFVFDRKYKKGITIDGLTITYDYGTTANLIDENGDFDGYKITDSFKLSENGEEEVVSFLYVSTGVAKDNVSVNNWKGYKIEVSDNYYEHEPLSLKVTKE
;
A
#
# COMPACT_ATOMS: atom_id res chain seq x y z
N MET A 1 -9.19 11.35 10.72
CA MET A 1 -9.13 12.72 10.20
C MET A 1 -9.56 12.68 8.74
N ARG A 2 -10.30 13.69 8.30
CA ARG A 2 -10.77 13.85 6.92
C ARG A 2 -10.36 15.23 6.45
N ILE A 3 -9.73 15.32 5.29
CA ILE A 3 -9.22 16.57 4.72
C ILE A 3 -9.76 16.71 3.30
N PRO A 4 -10.63 17.71 3.05
CA PRO A 4 -11.10 18.00 1.69
C PRO A 4 -9.94 18.36 0.77
N LEU A 5 -9.87 17.70 -0.39
CA LEU A 5 -8.89 17.97 -1.41
C LEU A 5 -9.51 18.87 -2.49
N LYS A 6 -8.75 19.89 -2.89
CA LYS A 6 -9.05 20.79 -4.00
C LYS A 6 -7.81 20.86 -4.88
N GLN A 7 -7.96 21.26 -6.13
CA GLN A 7 -6.83 21.38 -7.06
C GLN A 7 -5.74 22.34 -6.53
N GLU A 8 -6.12 23.31 -5.71
CA GLU A 8 -5.23 24.25 -5.02
C GLU A 8 -4.65 23.73 -3.69
N SER A 9 -4.95 22.49 -3.28
CA SER A 9 -4.46 21.90 -2.02
C SER A 9 -2.94 21.64 -2.00
N GLY A 10 -2.23 21.97 -3.09
CA GLY A 10 -0.77 21.99 -3.11
C GLY A 10 -0.22 22.88 -1.99
N ASN A 11 0.76 22.36 -1.26
CA ASN A 11 1.42 22.98 -0.09
C ASN A 11 0.68 22.85 1.25
N LEU A 12 -0.45 22.14 1.34
CA LEU A 12 -1.02 21.79 2.65
C LEU A 12 -0.04 20.88 3.41
N ALA A 13 0.27 21.24 4.65
CA ALA A 13 1.10 20.45 5.56
C ALA A 13 0.25 19.90 6.71
N ILE A 14 0.35 18.60 6.95
CA ILE A 14 -0.38 17.88 7.99
C ILE A 14 0.65 17.30 8.96
N GLN A 15 0.56 17.68 10.24
CA GLN A 15 1.41 17.14 11.30
C GLN A 15 0.73 15.93 11.95
N LEU A 16 1.42 14.79 12.00
CA LEU A 16 1.00 13.56 12.67
C LEU A 16 2.14 13.02 13.53
N ASP A 17 2.04 13.15 14.86
CA ASP A 17 3.15 12.87 15.78
C ASP A 17 4.47 13.51 15.31
N SER A 18 5.50 12.72 15.04
CA SER A 18 6.81 13.13 14.53
C SER A 18 6.91 13.17 12.99
N MET A 19 5.80 12.97 12.28
CA MET A 19 5.72 12.94 10.82
C MET A 19 5.02 14.19 10.28
N VAL A 20 5.58 14.78 9.24
CA VAL A 20 4.97 15.87 8.46
C VAL A 20 4.64 15.35 7.08
N ILE A 21 3.42 15.57 6.64
CA ILE A 21 2.95 15.22 5.30
C ILE A 21 2.70 16.50 4.56
N LYS A 22 3.39 16.71 3.44
CA LYS A 22 3.12 17.83 2.54
C LYS A 22 2.42 17.30 1.30
N LEU A 23 1.26 17.85 0.98
CA LEU A 23 0.62 17.59 -0.30
C LEU A 23 1.40 18.36 -1.37
N ILE A 24 2.01 17.62 -2.30
CA ILE A 24 2.87 18.19 -3.35
C ILE A 24 2.00 18.58 -4.55
N ASP A 25 1.15 17.65 -4.96
CA ASP A 25 0.37 17.77 -6.18
C ASP A 25 -0.92 16.97 -6.01
N PHE A 26 -2.03 17.54 -6.48
CA PHE A 26 -3.32 16.87 -6.49
C PHE A 26 -3.99 17.13 -7.83
N HIS A 27 -4.15 16.04 -8.58
CA HIS A 27 -4.74 16.09 -9.91
C HIS A 27 -6.00 15.25 -9.95
N ILE A 28 -7.05 15.85 -10.51
CA ILE A 28 -8.24 15.14 -10.95
C ILE A 28 -8.26 15.26 -12.48
N GLN A 29 -7.94 14.13 -13.10
CA GLN A 29 -8.20 13.67 -14.45
C GLN A 29 -9.68 13.53 -14.84
N PRO A 30 -10.47 14.54 -15.27
CA PRO A 30 -11.74 14.19 -15.92
C PRO A 30 -11.41 13.39 -17.19
N CYS A 31 -12.15 12.30 -17.45
CA CYS A 31 -12.05 11.56 -18.71
C CYS A 31 -13.11 12.09 -19.68
N PRO A 32 -12.78 13.03 -20.60
CA PRO A 32 -13.77 13.63 -21.49
C PRO A 32 -14.24 12.72 -22.64
N TRP A 33 -13.60 11.57 -22.85
CA TRP A 33 -13.77 10.76 -24.07
C TRP A 33 -14.38 9.36 -23.84
N ASN A 34 -14.73 8.98 -22.61
CA ASN A 34 -15.51 7.79 -22.29
C ASN A 34 -16.20 7.97 -20.92
N ASP A 35 -17.27 7.21 -20.66
CA ASP A 35 -18.03 7.22 -19.39
C ASP A 35 -17.22 6.66 -18.17
N ARG A 36 -15.88 6.68 -18.23
CA ARG A 36 -15.03 6.18 -17.15
C ARG A 36 -14.87 7.23 -16.05
N SER A 37 -14.78 6.79 -14.81
CA SER A 37 -14.54 7.66 -13.66
C SER A 37 -13.24 8.45 -13.76
N PRO A 38 -13.13 9.58 -13.04
CA PRO A 38 -11.93 10.40 -13.06
C PRO A 38 -10.70 9.63 -12.59
N GLN A 39 -9.56 9.92 -13.21
CA GLN A 39 -8.26 9.53 -12.68
C GLN A 39 -7.87 10.52 -11.59
N ILE A 40 -7.59 10.04 -10.39
CA ILE A 40 -7.22 10.88 -9.25
C ILE A 40 -5.82 10.49 -8.81
N LEU A 41 -4.96 11.49 -8.65
CA LEU A 41 -3.61 11.31 -8.14
C LEU A 41 -3.32 12.36 -7.06
N LEU A 42 -2.94 11.90 -5.88
CA LEU A 42 -2.45 12.74 -4.80
C LEU A 42 -1.00 12.37 -4.51
N LYS A 43 -0.05 13.26 -4.84
CA LYS A 43 1.36 13.10 -4.46
C LYS A 43 1.62 13.75 -3.11
N MET A 44 2.37 13.06 -2.27
CA MET A 44 2.67 13.47 -0.91
C MET A 44 4.16 13.34 -0.63
N LYS A 45 4.72 14.34 0.05
CA LYS A 45 6.04 14.26 0.66
C LYS A 45 5.88 13.89 2.13
N ILE A 46 6.50 12.80 2.53
CA ILE A 46 6.52 12.35 3.92
C ILE A 46 7.88 12.70 4.50
N LYS A 47 7.88 13.46 5.60
CA LYS A 47 9.08 13.81 6.35
C LYS A 47 8.97 13.30 7.78
N SER A 48 9.94 12.51 8.23
CA SER A 48 9.99 11.98 9.60
C SER A 48 11.44 11.99 10.10
N GLN A 49 11.70 12.66 11.23
CA GLN A 49 13.04 12.79 11.86
C GLN A 49 14.17 13.10 10.86
N SER A 50 14.87 12.08 10.36
CA SER A 50 16.02 12.16 9.44
C SER A 50 15.71 11.78 7.98
N ASN A 51 14.48 11.35 7.70
CA ASN A 51 14.10 10.81 6.40
C ASN A 51 13.03 11.66 5.73
N GLU A 52 13.13 11.74 4.41
CA GLU A 52 12.15 12.37 3.55
C GLU A 52 11.98 11.51 2.29
N TYR A 53 10.74 11.27 1.88
CA TYR A 53 10.45 10.53 0.66
C TYR A 53 9.10 10.96 0.09
N GLU A 54 8.86 10.61 -1.17
CA GLU A 54 7.63 10.94 -1.88
C GLU A 54 6.83 9.68 -2.18
N THR A 55 5.54 9.72 -1.93
CA THR A 55 4.62 8.62 -2.27
C THR A 55 3.35 9.21 -2.87
N ALA A 56 2.44 8.36 -3.33
CA ALA A 56 1.21 8.82 -3.93
C ALA A 56 0.02 7.94 -3.55
N LEU A 57 -1.17 8.52 -3.55
CA LEU A 57 -2.43 7.79 -3.62
C LEU A 57 -2.99 7.96 -5.03
N SER A 58 -3.38 6.86 -5.66
CA SER A 58 -3.98 6.85 -6.99
C SER A 58 -5.33 6.14 -6.98
N TYR A 59 -6.22 6.62 -7.84
CA TYR A 59 -7.47 5.98 -8.20
C TYR A 59 -7.68 6.13 -9.69
N TYR A 60 -7.99 5.04 -10.39
CA TYR A 60 -8.52 5.12 -11.74
C TYR A 60 -9.38 3.89 -12.05
N GLU A 61 -10.35 4.08 -12.92
CA GLU A 61 -11.15 2.98 -13.45
C GLU A 61 -10.60 2.56 -14.81
N ILE A 62 -10.25 1.28 -14.94
CA ILE A 62 -9.78 0.70 -16.20
C ILE A 62 -10.98 0.50 -17.15
N ASN A 63 -12.16 0.19 -16.61
CA ASN A 63 -13.43 -0.01 -17.30
C ASN A 63 -14.60 0.13 -16.31
N ASN A 64 -15.85 0.01 -16.77
CA ASN A 64 -17.07 0.22 -15.95
C ASN A 64 -17.23 -0.75 -14.75
N SER A 65 -16.27 -1.63 -14.49
CA SER A 65 -16.33 -2.61 -13.39
C SER A 65 -15.01 -2.83 -12.64
N GLN A 66 -13.88 -2.36 -13.16
CA GLN A 66 -12.56 -2.60 -12.57
C GLN A 66 -11.92 -1.28 -12.14
N ILE A 67 -11.82 -1.10 -10.83
CA ILE A 67 -11.11 -0.01 -10.17
C ILE A 67 -9.68 -0.48 -9.90
N GLN A 68 -8.71 0.35 -10.24
CA GLN A 68 -7.32 0.19 -9.82
C GLN A 68 -6.95 1.34 -8.88
N ASN A 69 -6.44 0.98 -7.70
CA ASN A 69 -6.02 1.92 -6.69
C ASN A 69 -4.92 1.29 -5.81
N ASN A 70 -4.17 2.14 -5.13
CA ASN A 70 -3.09 1.74 -4.25
C ASN A 70 -3.39 2.03 -2.76
N PHE A 71 -4.67 2.12 -2.41
CA PHE A 71 -5.14 2.43 -1.08
C PHE A 71 -5.93 1.25 -0.48
N PRO A 72 -6.00 1.13 0.84
CA PRO A 72 -5.52 2.09 1.83
C PRO A 72 -4.02 1.92 2.11
N LEU A 73 -3.22 2.99 1.98
CA LEU A 73 -1.75 2.98 2.08
C LEU A 73 -1.30 3.16 3.52
N ALA A 74 -0.48 2.26 4.04
CA ALA A 74 0.05 2.36 5.40
C ALA A 74 1.38 3.14 5.45
N ILE A 75 1.45 4.12 6.36
CA ILE A 75 2.67 4.91 6.61
C ILE A 75 2.83 5.13 8.12
N GLY A 76 3.90 4.60 8.70
CA GLY A 76 4.08 4.58 10.15
C GLY A 76 2.91 3.84 10.82
N LYS A 77 2.20 4.50 11.74
CA LYS A 77 1.01 3.93 12.41
C LYS A 77 -0.33 4.43 11.85
N TYR A 78 -0.30 5.00 10.65
CA TYR A 78 -1.45 5.62 10.00
C TYR A 78 -1.80 4.93 8.69
N LEU A 79 -3.08 4.99 8.36
CA LEU A 79 -3.64 4.47 7.12
C LEU A 79 -4.21 5.65 6.33
N PHE A 80 -3.79 5.77 5.08
CA PHE A 80 -4.14 6.84 4.15
C PHE A 80 -5.04 6.31 3.05
N ASN A 81 -6.14 6.99 2.81
CA ASN A 81 -7.13 6.58 1.81
C ASN A 81 -7.75 7.80 1.11
N LEU A 82 -8.27 7.63 -0.09
CA LEU A 82 -9.09 8.61 -0.79
C LEU A 82 -10.57 8.23 -0.64
N ASP A 83 -11.37 9.09 0.00
CA ASP A 83 -12.84 9.00 -0.03
C ASP A 83 -13.35 9.79 -1.22
N ILE A 84 -13.68 9.06 -2.28
CA ILE A 84 -14.14 9.60 -3.55
C ILE A 84 -15.66 9.57 -3.57
N ARG A 85 -16.25 10.74 -3.70
CA ARG A 85 -17.69 10.95 -3.82
C ARG A 85 -17.97 11.70 -5.11
N LYS A 86 -19.24 11.70 -5.51
CA LYS A 86 -19.70 12.34 -6.75
C LYS A 86 -19.12 13.75 -6.95
N ASP A 87 -19.11 14.57 -5.90
CA ASP A 87 -18.72 15.98 -5.98
C ASP A 87 -17.53 16.36 -5.08
N SER A 88 -16.86 15.38 -4.47
CA SER A 88 -15.77 15.64 -3.53
C SER A 88 -14.77 14.50 -3.46
N VAL A 89 -13.50 14.85 -3.27
CA VAL A 89 -12.45 13.89 -2.92
C VAL A 89 -11.85 14.34 -1.58
N ASP A 90 -11.77 13.44 -0.63
CA ASP A 90 -11.15 13.71 0.67
C ASP A 90 -9.99 12.76 0.94
N LEU A 91 -8.92 13.29 1.53
CA LEU A 91 -7.90 12.47 2.16
C LEU A 91 -8.40 12.00 3.53
N LEU A 92 -8.59 10.69 3.66
CA LEU A 92 -8.87 10.04 4.93
C LEU A 92 -7.56 9.56 5.57
N ILE A 93 -7.41 9.90 6.84
CA ILE A 93 -6.27 9.46 7.66
C ILE A 93 -6.83 8.83 8.93
N SER A 94 -6.66 7.52 9.08
CA SER A 94 -7.01 6.77 10.29
C SER A 94 -5.75 6.21 10.95
N ARG A 95 -5.86 5.80 12.22
CA ARG A 95 -4.84 4.94 12.80
C ARG A 95 -4.98 3.55 12.19
N LEU A 96 -3.85 2.95 11.86
CA LEU A 96 -3.76 1.58 11.42
C LEU A 96 -4.06 0.64 12.59
N ARG A 97 -4.91 -0.37 12.36
CA ARG A 97 -5.40 -1.31 13.38
C ARG A 97 -5.20 -2.74 12.95
N ILE A 98 -5.16 -3.64 13.94
CA ILE A 98 -5.28 -5.07 13.71
C ILE A 98 -6.60 -5.35 12.99
N GLY A 99 -6.53 -6.15 11.93
CA GLY A 99 -7.65 -6.49 11.05
C GLY A 99 -7.75 -5.64 9.79
N ASP A 100 -7.09 -4.47 9.73
CA ASP A 100 -7.05 -3.65 8.52
C ASP A 100 -6.25 -4.36 7.42
N THR A 101 -6.79 -4.37 6.21
CA THR A 101 -6.04 -4.65 4.98
C THR A 101 -5.46 -3.34 4.49
N PHE A 102 -4.18 -3.32 4.15
CA PHE A 102 -3.50 -2.12 3.70
C PHE A 102 -2.40 -2.44 2.70
N VAL A 103 -1.99 -1.42 1.98
CA VAL A 103 -0.96 -1.47 0.97
C VAL A 103 0.33 -0.90 1.55
N PHE A 104 1.45 -1.56 1.24
CA PHE A 104 2.79 -1.27 1.74
C PHE A 104 3.73 -0.97 0.57
N ASP A 105 4.39 0.18 0.65
CA ASP A 105 5.33 0.63 -0.38
C ASP A 105 6.73 0.01 -0.17
N ARG A 106 7.05 -1.03 -0.96
CA ARG A 106 8.35 -1.74 -0.91
C ARG A 106 9.53 -0.82 -1.21
N LYS A 107 9.36 0.17 -2.07
CA LYS A 107 10.44 1.03 -2.59
C LYS A 107 11.16 1.79 -1.49
N TYR A 108 10.40 2.33 -0.53
CA TYR A 108 10.95 3.19 0.52
C TYR A 108 11.34 2.44 1.79
N LYS A 109 10.98 1.16 1.88
CA LYS A 109 11.28 0.28 3.03
C LYS A 109 10.97 0.93 4.37
N LYS A 110 9.90 1.73 4.44
CA LYS A 110 9.52 2.42 5.68
C LYS A 110 8.70 1.49 6.54
N GLY A 111 9.10 1.36 7.80
CA GLY A 111 8.38 0.54 8.75
C GLY A 111 6.97 1.08 9.00
N ILE A 112 6.04 0.17 9.21
CA ILE A 112 4.71 0.45 9.75
C ILE A 112 4.62 -0.07 11.18
N THR A 113 3.76 0.52 11.99
CA THR A 113 3.56 0.09 13.38
C THR A 113 2.08 -0.12 13.68
N ILE A 114 1.72 -1.31 14.14
CA ILE A 114 0.35 -1.70 14.51
C ILE A 114 0.38 -2.37 15.87
N ASP A 115 -0.29 -1.78 16.86
CA ASP A 115 -0.42 -2.34 18.21
C ASP A 115 0.89 -2.84 18.86
N GLY A 116 2.00 -2.12 18.62
CA GLY A 116 3.33 -2.46 19.16
C GLY A 116 4.23 -3.25 18.20
N LEU A 117 3.64 -3.99 17.26
CA LEU A 117 4.37 -4.66 16.17
C LEU A 117 4.84 -3.64 15.14
N THR A 118 6.15 -3.64 14.86
CA THR A 118 6.74 -2.91 13.75
C THR A 118 7.09 -3.87 12.62
N ILE A 119 6.63 -3.57 11.41
CA ILE A 119 6.87 -4.37 10.20
C ILE A 119 7.66 -3.49 9.23
N THR A 120 8.87 -3.93 8.86
CA THR A 120 9.71 -3.22 7.90
C THR A 120 10.12 -4.18 6.79
N TYR A 121 10.01 -3.75 5.53
CA TYR A 121 10.48 -4.55 4.41
C TYR A 121 12.00 -4.69 4.45
N ASP A 122 12.48 -5.93 4.30
CA ASP A 122 13.89 -6.27 4.34
C ASP A 122 14.44 -6.43 2.91
N TYR A 123 14.05 -7.51 2.23
CA TYR A 123 14.41 -7.79 0.85
C TYR A 123 13.35 -8.66 0.16
N GLY A 124 13.46 -8.79 -1.15
CA GLY A 124 12.64 -9.69 -1.94
C GLY A 124 13.37 -10.23 -3.16
N THR A 125 12.92 -11.38 -3.65
CA THR A 125 13.44 -12.02 -4.85
C THR A 125 12.29 -12.44 -5.75
N THR A 126 12.52 -12.36 -7.07
CA THR A 126 11.54 -12.73 -8.09
C THR A 126 12.21 -13.67 -9.08
N ALA A 127 11.55 -14.78 -9.39
CA ALA A 127 11.97 -15.73 -10.41
C ALA A 127 10.83 -15.99 -11.40
N ASN A 128 11.15 -16.12 -12.68
CA ASN A 128 10.17 -16.52 -13.68
C ASN A 128 9.70 -17.95 -13.42
N LEU A 129 8.40 -18.18 -13.55
CA LEU A 129 7.81 -19.50 -13.64
C LEU A 129 7.56 -19.82 -15.11
N ILE A 130 7.82 -21.06 -15.45
CA ILE A 130 7.66 -21.60 -16.79
C ILE A 130 6.73 -22.82 -16.65
N ASP A 131 5.73 -22.93 -17.53
CA ASP A 131 4.82 -24.07 -17.56
C ASP A 131 5.50 -25.32 -18.16
N GLU A 132 4.74 -26.41 -18.27
CA GLU A 132 5.22 -27.68 -18.85
C GLU A 132 5.57 -27.58 -20.34
N ASN A 133 5.10 -26.55 -21.05
CA ASN A 133 5.35 -26.31 -22.47
C ASN A 133 6.58 -25.42 -22.72
N GLY A 134 7.15 -24.83 -21.66
CA GLY A 134 8.25 -23.87 -21.80
C GLY A 134 7.80 -22.42 -21.88
N ASP A 135 6.51 -22.13 -21.69
CA ASP A 135 5.93 -20.79 -21.78
C ASP A 135 5.90 -20.10 -20.41
N PHE A 136 5.90 -18.76 -20.42
CA PHE A 136 5.84 -17.96 -19.20
C PHE A 136 4.50 -18.13 -18.45
N ASP A 137 4.55 -18.58 -17.20
CA ASP A 137 3.38 -18.85 -16.35
C ASP A 137 3.27 -17.91 -15.13
N GLY A 138 4.15 -16.91 -15.05
CA GLY A 138 4.14 -15.90 -14.00
C GLY A 138 5.44 -15.80 -13.23
N TYR A 139 5.34 -15.37 -11.97
CA TYR A 139 6.48 -15.14 -11.09
C TYR A 139 6.35 -15.90 -9.78
N LYS A 140 7.46 -16.46 -9.31
CA LYS A 140 7.64 -16.91 -7.93
C LYS A 140 8.31 -15.79 -7.17
N ILE A 141 7.64 -15.27 -6.13
CA ILE A 141 8.09 -14.12 -5.37
C ILE A 141 8.33 -14.55 -3.93
N THR A 142 9.47 -14.13 -3.38
CA THR A 142 9.74 -14.19 -1.95
C THR A 142 9.91 -12.76 -1.44
N ASP A 143 9.06 -12.32 -0.52
CA ASP A 143 9.23 -11.06 0.20
C ASP A 143 9.54 -11.35 1.66
N SER A 144 10.51 -10.64 2.22
CA SER A 144 10.93 -10.79 3.62
C SER A 144 10.74 -9.49 4.39
N PHE A 145 10.18 -9.64 5.59
CA PHE A 145 9.91 -8.54 6.50
C PHE A 145 10.64 -8.74 7.80
N LYS A 146 11.28 -7.69 8.27
CA LYS A 146 11.76 -7.57 9.63
C LYS A 146 10.60 -7.19 10.54
N LEU A 147 10.25 -8.10 11.43
CA LEU A 147 9.21 -7.95 12.44
C LEU A 147 9.85 -7.66 13.78
N SER A 148 9.38 -6.64 14.49
CA SER A 148 9.88 -6.33 15.83
C SER A 148 8.79 -5.89 16.79
N GLU A 149 8.88 -6.37 18.03
CA GLU A 149 7.98 -6.02 19.12
C GLU A 149 8.74 -6.18 20.44
N ASN A 150 8.60 -5.21 21.35
CA ASN A 150 9.21 -5.24 22.69
C ASN A 150 10.74 -5.49 22.70
N GLY A 151 11.44 -5.02 21.67
CA GLY A 151 12.90 -5.14 21.54
C GLY A 151 13.39 -6.47 20.96
N GLU A 152 12.50 -7.42 20.70
CA GLU A 152 12.81 -8.65 19.97
C GLU A 152 12.52 -8.46 18.48
N GLU A 153 13.34 -9.09 17.63
CA GLU A 153 13.32 -8.91 16.18
C GLU A 153 13.57 -10.23 15.46
N GLU A 154 12.83 -10.48 14.37
CA GLU A 154 13.02 -11.62 13.47
C GLU A 154 12.73 -11.22 12.03
N VAL A 155 13.41 -11.86 11.06
CA VAL A 155 13.09 -11.72 9.64
C VAL A 155 12.20 -12.90 9.24
N VAL A 156 11.02 -12.58 8.70
CA VAL A 156 10.01 -13.55 8.28
C VAL A 156 9.78 -13.42 6.78
N SER A 157 9.88 -14.53 6.07
CA SER A 157 9.71 -14.60 4.62
C SER A 157 8.34 -15.14 4.21
N PHE A 158 7.80 -14.57 3.15
CA PHE A 158 6.54 -14.91 2.52
C PHE A 158 6.83 -15.36 1.09
N LEU A 159 6.51 -16.61 0.80
CA LEU A 159 6.63 -17.17 -0.55
C LEU A 159 5.24 -17.26 -1.16
N TYR A 160 5.09 -16.71 -2.36
CA TYR A 160 3.86 -16.79 -3.14
C TYR A 160 4.15 -16.76 -4.63
N VAL A 161 3.13 -17.12 -5.41
CA VAL A 161 3.16 -17.10 -6.87
C VAL A 161 2.30 -15.93 -7.33
N SER A 162 2.70 -15.27 -8.42
CA SER A 162 1.99 -14.18 -9.08
C SER A 162 1.76 -14.59 -10.52
N THR A 163 0.52 -14.89 -10.90
CA THR A 163 0.16 -15.28 -12.28
C THR A 163 -0.89 -14.34 -12.86
N GLY A 164 -0.99 -14.28 -14.19
CA GLY A 164 -1.96 -13.40 -14.89
C GLY A 164 -3.42 -13.78 -14.75
N VAL A 165 -3.71 -14.79 -13.94
CA VAL A 165 -5.05 -15.12 -13.50
C VAL A 165 -5.16 -14.62 -12.07
N ALA A 166 -6.19 -13.84 -11.77
CA ALA A 166 -6.53 -13.48 -10.40
C ALA A 166 -6.75 -14.76 -9.59
N LYS A 167 -5.69 -15.22 -8.94
CA LYS A 167 -5.70 -16.25 -7.92
C LYS A 167 -5.45 -15.49 -6.62
N ASP A 168 -6.20 -15.83 -5.58
CA ASP A 168 -6.01 -15.31 -4.22
C ASP A 168 -4.67 -15.83 -3.67
N ASN A 169 -3.56 -15.32 -4.22
CA ASN A 169 -2.20 -15.71 -3.87
C ASN A 169 -1.84 -15.04 -2.55
N VAL A 170 -2.38 -15.62 -1.48
CA VAL A 170 -2.15 -15.19 -0.10
C VAL A 170 -1.09 -16.09 0.52
N SER A 171 0.03 -15.50 0.92
CA SER A 171 1.03 -16.13 1.79
C SER A 171 0.75 -15.73 3.23
N VAL A 172 0.81 -16.69 4.15
CA VAL A 172 0.52 -16.47 5.56
C VAL A 172 1.72 -16.89 6.40
N ASN A 173 2.06 -16.08 7.39
CA ASN A 173 3.04 -16.45 8.42
C ASN A 173 2.55 -15.99 9.80
N ASN A 174 2.85 -16.80 10.82
CA ASN A 174 2.49 -16.54 12.20
C ASN A 174 3.74 -16.18 13.00
N TRP A 175 3.70 -15.04 13.68
CA TRP A 175 4.80 -14.57 14.50
C TRP A 175 4.27 -14.00 15.81
N LYS A 176 4.62 -14.62 16.95
CA LYS A 176 4.23 -14.17 18.30
C LYS A 176 2.73 -13.85 18.48
N GLY A 177 1.86 -14.72 17.95
CA GLY A 177 0.40 -14.53 18.03
C GLY A 177 -0.14 -13.51 17.03
N TYR A 178 0.70 -12.94 16.16
CA TYR A 178 0.26 -12.22 14.97
C TYR A 178 0.18 -13.18 13.79
N LYS A 179 -0.97 -13.20 13.11
CA LYS A 179 -1.11 -13.78 11.78
C LYS A 179 -0.98 -12.67 10.76
N ILE A 180 0.03 -12.77 9.90
CA ILE A 180 0.36 -11.81 8.85
C ILE A 180 0.06 -12.46 7.52
N GLU A 181 -0.72 -11.78 6.69
CA GLU A 181 -1.13 -12.22 5.37
C GLU A 181 -0.53 -11.24 4.35
N VAL A 182 0.18 -11.77 3.37
CA VAL A 182 0.71 -11.04 2.22
C VAL A 182 -0.04 -11.53 0.99
N SER A 183 -0.75 -10.63 0.32
CA SER A 183 -1.49 -10.93 -0.90
C SER A 183 -0.89 -10.17 -2.07
N ASP A 184 -0.58 -10.88 -3.14
CA ASP A 184 -0.17 -10.23 -4.37
C ASP A 184 -1.34 -9.53 -5.06
N ASN A 185 -1.08 -8.33 -5.59
CA ASN A 185 -1.99 -7.65 -6.49
C ASN A 185 -1.30 -7.57 -7.86
N TYR A 186 -1.46 -8.63 -8.64
CA TYR A 186 -0.75 -8.97 -9.89
C TYR A 186 -0.38 -7.80 -10.82
N TYR A 187 -1.16 -6.72 -10.84
CA TYR A 187 -1.02 -5.62 -11.80
C TYR A 187 -0.01 -4.55 -11.42
N GLU A 188 0.47 -4.51 -10.18
CA GLU A 188 1.41 -3.49 -9.74
C GLU A 188 2.53 -4.14 -8.94
N HIS A 189 3.70 -4.27 -9.57
CA HIS A 189 4.90 -4.71 -8.87
C HIS A 189 5.27 -3.82 -7.67
N GLU A 190 4.63 -2.67 -7.44
CA GLU A 190 4.67 -1.93 -6.18
C GLU A 190 3.37 -1.12 -6.09
N PRO A 191 2.46 -1.38 -5.12
CA PRO A 191 2.77 -1.76 -3.74
C PRO A 191 2.07 -3.05 -3.22
N LEU A 192 2.61 -3.64 -2.14
CA LEU A 192 2.20 -4.97 -1.64
C LEU A 192 1.03 -4.89 -0.67
N SER A 193 0.02 -5.76 -0.80
CA SER A 193 -1.11 -5.79 0.14
C SER A 193 -0.82 -6.71 1.33
N LEU A 194 -1.00 -6.18 2.53
CA LEU A 194 -0.81 -6.87 3.81
C LEU A 194 -2.08 -6.79 4.67
N LYS A 195 -2.25 -7.80 5.51
CA LYS A 195 -3.22 -7.78 6.62
C LYS A 195 -2.60 -8.43 7.86
N VAL A 196 -2.83 -7.83 9.03
CA VAL A 196 -2.32 -8.35 10.31
C VAL A 196 -3.49 -8.61 11.24
N THR A 197 -3.58 -9.81 11.78
CA THR A 197 -4.60 -10.23 12.76
C THR A 197 -3.92 -10.77 14.02
N LYS A 198 -4.60 -10.74 15.17
CA LYS A 198 -4.14 -11.42 16.40
C LYS A 198 -4.87 -12.75 16.54
N GLU A 199 -4.13 -13.81 16.86
CA GLU A 199 -4.63 -15.13 17.22
C GLU A 199 -4.76 -15.29 18.75
#